data_AF-A0A951KTY8-F1
#
_entry.id   AF-A0A951KTY8-F1
#
_cell.length_a   1.000
_cell.length_b   1.000
_cell.length_c   1.000
_cell.angle_alpha   90.00
_cell.angle_beta   90.00
_cell.angle_gamma   90.00
#
_symmetry.space_group_name_H-M   'P 1'
#
loop_
_entity.id
_entity.type
_entity.pdbx_description
1 polymer ?
#
loop_
_entity_poly.entity_id
_entity_poly.type
_entity_poly.pdbx_seq_one_letter_code
_entity_poly.pdbx_strand_id
1 'polypeptide(L)'
;MAALLAAVPAAAQAKNHGRHLVRHGFDGDRGGAVYTTTNNPSGNAVIVFHRNRDGTLTQGPTVATGGTGIAAQPPFGFPIVDSSGSMALAEGGRLLFVVNDGDNTITSFRTNDWGLSRADRVSSGGVLPISLTTYGHLLYVVNEQSSSISGYYFSDSGRLWPIPGSEQLISPLFPSGPAPPNAGGVAAQIGFSPDGHQLVVTERGVPSTVGAIDTFAVNPNGSLTLEQADRSASVDPNPFGFTFTRGGTLLVSNVGQVNGTFDYPAGSLPIPQVLDPAQFTGSASSYTLSSAGALTPVSTEVASGGRGACWLVLSRDGRFAFVTNTLSTAPVLGPPNGIGTGVGGLTTYRVGSGGTLTRLGQTDLGPGSPTDEEVSSDGRFLYVSVPNVPPPPATSHIDVFAIGNDGTLTLITEGATLPTLISGLAVN
;
A
#
# COMPACT_ATOMS: atom_id res chain seq x y z
N MET A 1 45.67 47.18 -7.81
CA MET A 1 45.00 47.29 -6.49
C MET A 1 43.50 47.09 -6.76
N ALA A 2 42.91 45.90 -6.78
CA ALA A 2 42.92 44.72 -5.89
C ALA A 2 42.27 44.96 -4.52
N ALA A 3 41.02 44.51 -4.39
CA ALA A 3 40.35 43.90 -3.21
C ALA A 3 38.91 43.55 -3.64
N LEU A 4 38.63 42.36 -4.20
CA LEU A 4 38.37 41.07 -3.54
C LEU A 4 37.23 41.13 -2.50
N LEU A 5 35.97 41.02 -2.96
CA LEU A 5 34.85 40.56 -2.13
C LEU A 5 34.73 39.05 -2.29
N ALA A 6 35.03 38.31 -1.21
CA ALA A 6 34.80 36.88 -1.12
C ALA A 6 33.31 36.62 -0.88
N ALA A 7 32.69 35.89 -1.80
CA ALA A 7 31.40 35.27 -1.59
C ALA A 7 31.56 34.09 -0.64
N VAL A 8 30.83 34.10 0.47
CA VAL A 8 30.66 32.92 1.34
C VAL A 8 29.54 32.08 0.74
N PRO A 9 29.75 30.80 0.39
CA PRO A 9 28.67 29.94 -0.05
C PRO A 9 27.78 29.59 1.14
N ALA A 10 26.48 29.88 1.02
CA ALA A 10 25.47 29.34 1.92
C ALA A 10 25.43 27.82 1.70
N ALA A 11 25.82 27.06 2.72
CA ALA A 11 25.72 25.61 2.73
C ALA A 11 24.25 25.19 2.65
N ALA A 12 23.89 24.46 1.60
CA ALA A 12 22.61 23.75 1.51
C ALA A 12 22.59 22.65 2.59
N GLN A 13 21.70 22.78 3.57
CA GLN A 13 21.40 21.71 4.52
C GLN A 13 20.40 20.74 3.87
N ALA A 14 20.87 19.57 3.46
CA ALA A 14 20.02 18.42 3.18
C ALA A 14 19.39 17.92 4.50
N LYS A 15 18.06 17.70 4.51
CA LYS A 15 17.37 17.03 5.63
C LYS A 15 17.86 15.58 5.71
N ASN A 16 18.79 15.35 6.64
CA ASN A 16 19.23 14.01 7.03
C ASN A 16 18.07 13.26 7.72
N HIS A 17 17.88 12.01 7.31
CA HIS A 17 17.19 10.99 8.09
C HIS A 17 17.84 10.91 9.47
N GLY A 18 17.12 11.38 10.50
CA GLY A 18 17.64 11.46 11.86
C GLY A 18 18.02 10.09 12.42
N ARG A 19 19.31 9.90 12.71
CA ARG A 19 19.73 9.06 13.84
C ARG A 19 19.39 9.84 15.11
N HIS A 20 18.44 9.35 15.90
CA HIS A 20 18.24 9.84 17.25
C HIS A 20 18.93 8.90 18.24
N LEU A 21 19.79 9.47 19.07
CA LEU A 21 20.49 8.80 20.15
C LEU A 21 19.46 8.31 21.18
N VAL A 22 19.50 7.01 21.47
CA VAL A 22 18.68 6.35 22.47
C VAL A 22 19.01 6.89 23.86
N ARG A 23 18.00 7.40 24.56
CA ARG A 23 17.96 7.43 26.02
C ARG A 23 16.59 6.91 26.50
N HIS A 24 16.59 5.58 26.65
CA HIS A 24 15.86 4.76 27.62
C HIS A 24 14.36 5.02 27.84
N GLY A 25 13.59 4.58 26.85
CA GLY A 25 12.41 3.74 27.03
C GLY A 25 12.46 2.68 25.93
N PHE A 26 12.63 1.40 26.29
CA PHE A 26 13.03 0.23 25.48
C PHE A 26 14.55 0.03 25.30
N ASP A 27 15.21 -0.41 26.38
CA ASP A 27 16.44 -1.18 26.26
C ASP A 27 16.15 -2.60 25.80
N GLY A 28 16.56 -2.90 24.56
CA GLY A 28 17.53 -3.97 24.31
C GLY A 28 17.21 -5.40 24.75
N ASP A 29 16.02 -5.96 24.52
CA ASP A 29 15.90 -7.44 24.51
C ASP A 29 14.67 -8.08 23.83
N ARG A 30 13.71 -7.32 23.28
CA ARG A 30 12.49 -7.89 22.66
C ARG A 30 12.35 -7.43 21.21
N GLY A 31 12.07 -8.37 20.29
CA GLY A 31 11.93 -8.05 18.86
C GLY A 31 10.68 -7.20 18.57
N GLY A 32 10.54 -6.76 17.31
CA GLY A 32 9.52 -5.80 16.88
C GLY A 32 8.07 -6.31 16.94
N ALA A 33 7.17 -5.68 16.19
CA ALA A 33 5.76 -6.08 16.15
C ALA A 33 5.24 -6.14 14.71
N VAL A 34 4.30 -7.05 14.46
CA VAL A 34 3.57 -7.17 13.19
C VAL A 34 2.08 -7.06 13.48
N TYR A 35 1.36 -6.36 12.61
CA TYR A 35 -0.08 -6.12 12.72
C TYR A 35 -0.75 -6.47 11.40
N THR A 36 -1.93 -7.08 11.49
CA THR A 36 -2.87 -7.27 10.37
C THR A 36 -4.29 -7.03 10.87
N THR A 37 -5.22 -6.67 9.99
CA THR A 37 -6.64 -6.61 10.37
C THR A 37 -7.38 -7.89 10.02
N THR A 38 -8.54 -8.10 10.64
CA THR A 38 -9.44 -9.22 10.35
C THR A 38 -10.36 -8.99 9.13
N ASN A 39 -10.51 -7.74 8.70
CA ASN A 39 -11.54 -7.28 7.74
C ASN A 39 -12.95 -7.83 8.00
N ASN A 40 -13.33 -8.07 9.26
CA ASN A 40 -14.60 -8.73 9.54
C ASN A 40 -15.78 -7.74 9.37
N PRO A 41 -16.77 -8.02 8.50
CA PRO A 41 -17.92 -7.14 8.29
C PRO A 41 -18.81 -6.93 9.52
N SER A 42 -18.75 -7.86 10.48
CA SER A 42 -19.47 -7.76 11.76
C SER A 42 -18.69 -7.02 12.85
N GLY A 43 -17.43 -6.65 12.59
CA GLY A 43 -16.58 -5.92 13.53
C GLY A 43 -15.11 -6.17 13.26
N ASN A 44 -14.41 -5.15 12.74
CA ASN A 44 -13.00 -5.24 12.42
C ASN A 44 -12.14 -5.19 13.69
N ALA A 45 -11.03 -5.90 13.67
CA ALA A 45 -10.05 -5.94 14.75
C ALA A 45 -8.63 -6.06 14.20
N VAL A 46 -7.67 -5.58 14.97
CA VAL A 46 -6.24 -5.75 14.71
C VAL A 46 -5.73 -6.98 15.46
N ILE A 47 -5.11 -7.90 14.74
CA ILE A 47 -4.35 -9.02 15.33
C ILE A 47 -2.92 -8.55 15.51
N VAL A 48 -2.43 -8.59 16.75
CA VAL A 48 -1.06 -8.19 17.09
C VAL A 48 -0.17 -9.42 17.15
N PHE A 49 1.04 -9.32 16.61
CA PHE A 49 2.09 -10.33 16.76
C PHE A 49 3.35 -9.69 17.34
N HIS A 50 3.98 -10.42 18.26
CA HIS A 50 5.35 -10.17 18.66
C HIS A 50 6.30 -10.82 17.65
N ARG A 51 7.20 -10.01 17.09
CA ARG A 51 8.27 -10.48 16.19
C ARG A 51 9.44 -10.98 17.02
N ASN A 52 9.76 -12.26 16.90
CA ASN A 52 10.94 -12.84 17.51
C ASN A 52 12.22 -12.41 16.77
N ARG A 53 13.38 -12.59 17.41
CA ARG A 53 14.68 -12.21 16.83
C ARG A 53 15.06 -12.97 15.56
N ASP A 54 14.51 -14.16 15.40
CA ASP A 54 14.66 -15.02 14.22
C ASP A 54 13.62 -14.71 13.12
N GLY A 55 12.77 -13.70 13.34
CA GLY A 55 11.72 -13.29 12.40
C GLY A 55 10.38 -13.97 12.63
N THR A 56 10.33 -15.08 13.38
CA THR A 56 9.07 -15.80 13.63
C THR A 56 8.07 -14.95 14.42
N LEU A 57 6.78 -15.26 14.30
CA LEU A 57 5.71 -14.50 14.92
C LEU A 57 5.07 -15.27 16.08
N THR A 58 4.87 -14.60 17.21
CA THR A 58 4.05 -15.10 18.31
C THR A 58 2.82 -14.23 18.42
N GLN A 59 1.64 -14.82 18.21
CA GLN A 59 0.38 -14.10 18.27
C GLN A 59 0.13 -13.56 19.68
N GLY A 60 -0.11 -12.25 19.76
CA GLY A 60 -0.55 -11.53 20.94
C GLY A 60 -2.07 -11.30 20.93
N PRO A 61 -2.56 -10.20 21.52
CA PRO A 61 -3.98 -9.94 21.58
C PRO A 61 -4.58 -9.55 20.21
N THR A 62 -5.88 -9.79 20.08
CA THR A 62 -6.72 -9.19 19.04
C THR A 62 -7.50 -8.03 19.64
N VAL A 63 -7.40 -6.84 19.05
CA VAL A 63 -7.97 -5.60 19.60
C VAL A 63 -8.97 -5.00 18.61
N ALA A 64 -10.22 -4.84 19.05
CA ALA A 64 -11.29 -4.30 18.22
C ALA A 64 -11.01 -2.84 17.81
N THR A 65 -11.18 -2.56 16.51
CA THR A 65 -11.13 -1.17 16.02
C THR A 65 -12.36 -0.38 16.48
N GLY A 66 -13.48 -1.08 16.69
CA GLY A 66 -14.77 -0.47 16.95
C GLY A 66 -15.49 -0.02 15.68
N GLY A 67 -14.91 -0.29 14.50
CA GLY A 67 -15.60 -0.22 13.22
C GLY A 67 -15.74 -1.59 12.56
N THR A 68 -16.10 -1.61 11.27
CA THR A 68 -16.36 -2.85 10.51
C THR A 68 -15.50 -2.95 9.25
N GLY A 69 -15.18 -4.19 8.85
CA GLY A 69 -14.59 -4.50 7.55
C GLY A 69 -15.63 -4.57 6.45
N ILE A 70 -15.24 -4.98 5.24
CA ILE A 70 -16.17 -5.21 4.12
C ILE A 70 -16.33 -6.69 3.75
N ALA A 71 -17.52 -7.06 3.29
CA ALA A 71 -17.78 -8.41 2.79
C ALA A 71 -17.35 -8.62 1.34
N ALA A 72 -17.36 -7.54 0.55
CA ALA A 72 -17.06 -7.53 -0.88
C ALA A 72 -16.68 -6.09 -1.30
N GLN A 73 -15.42 -5.84 -1.59
CA GLN A 73 -14.94 -4.55 -2.06
C GLN A 73 -15.38 -4.31 -3.51
N PRO A 74 -16.16 -3.24 -3.80
CA PRO A 74 -16.47 -2.88 -5.17
C PRO A 74 -15.21 -2.43 -5.93
N PRO A 75 -15.24 -2.40 -7.28
CA PRO A 75 -16.25 -3.01 -8.12
C PRO A 75 -16.06 -4.54 -8.28
N PHE A 76 -14.99 -5.12 -7.73
CA PHE A 76 -14.57 -6.51 -8.03
C PHE A 76 -15.19 -7.58 -7.13
N GLY A 77 -15.74 -7.18 -5.99
CA GLY A 77 -16.38 -8.07 -5.03
C GLY A 77 -15.40 -8.89 -4.17
N PHE A 78 -14.13 -8.50 -4.08
CA PHE A 78 -13.14 -9.23 -3.27
C PHE A 78 -13.47 -9.13 -1.78
N PRO A 79 -13.40 -10.21 -1.00
CA PRO A 79 -13.70 -10.18 0.45
C PRO A 79 -12.48 -9.71 1.29
N ILE A 80 -11.63 -8.87 0.71
CA ILE A 80 -10.43 -8.27 1.30
C ILE A 80 -10.38 -6.79 0.91
N VAL A 81 -9.58 -6.00 1.63
CA VAL A 81 -9.29 -4.62 1.21
C VAL A 81 -8.34 -4.68 0.00
N ASP A 82 -8.84 -4.40 -1.20
CA ASP A 82 -8.09 -4.45 -2.47
C ASP A 82 -7.26 -3.17 -2.68
N SER A 83 -6.33 -2.93 -1.76
CA SER A 83 -5.48 -1.75 -1.71
C SER A 83 -4.14 -2.01 -1.02
N SER A 84 -3.16 -1.16 -1.28
CA SER A 84 -1.95 -1.05 -0.46
C SER A 84 -2.11 0.03 0.61
N GLY A 85 -1.65 -0.23 1.83
CA GLY A 85 -1.62 0.78 2.91
C GLY A 85 -2.94 0.97 3.66
N SER A 86 -3.75 -0.09 3.83
CA SER A 86 -4.94 -0.05 4.71
C SER A 86 -4.60 0.14 6.21
N MET A 87 -3.32 0.05 6.56
CA MET A 87 -2.78 0.36 7.87
C MET A 87 -1.49 1.17 7.73
N ALA A 88 -1.19 2.05 8.68
CA ALA A 88 0.09 2.76 8.73
C ALA A 88 0.58 2.96 10.16
N LEU A 89 1.89 2.77 10.34
CA LEU A 89 2.59 3.15 11.58
C LEU A 89 3.08 4.59 11.48
N ALA A 90 3.07 5.29 12.61
CA ALA A 90 3.68 6.61 12.76
C ALA A 90 4.51 6.70 14.03
N GLU A 91 5.25 7.81 14.19
CA GLU A 91 5.97 8.12 15.43
C GLU A 91 6.96 7.02 15.85
N GLY A 92 7.68 6.44 14.90
CA GLY A 92 8.60 5.31 15.16
C GLY A 92 7.90 4.05 15.65
N GLY A 93 6.65 3.84 15.23
CA GLY A 93 5.82 2.70 15.61
C GLY A 93 5.10 2.86 16.95
N ARG A 94 5.01 4.08 17.49
CA ARG A 94 4.21 4.39 18.71
C ARG A 94 2.71 4.48 18.44
N LEU A 95 2.34 4.76 17.18
CA LEU A 95 0.95 4.88 16.74
C LEU A 95 0.71 3.95 15.56
N LEU A 96 -0.48 3.35 15.51
CA LEU A 96 -0.99 2.57 14.40
C LEU A 96 -2.35 3.15 13.97
N PHE A 97 -2.53 3.37 12.68
CA PHE A 97 -3.78 3.81 12.08
C PHE A 97 -4.32 2.71 11.17
N VAL A 98 -5.65 2.56 11.16
CA VAL A 98 -6.36 1.48 10.46
C VAL A 98 -7.61 2.04 9.81
N VAL A 99 -7.82 1.71 8.54
CA VAL A 99 -9.11 1.96 7.87
C VAL A 99 -10.15 0.92 8.29
N ASN A 100 -11.39 1.36 8.49
CA ASN A 100 -12.57 0.52 8.55
C ASN A 100 -13.41 0.88 7.32
N ASP A 101 -13.15 0.16 6.24
CA ASP A 101 -13.76 0.30 4.94
C ASP A 101 -15.27 0.02 4.95
N GLY A 102 -15.74 -0.84 5.85
CA GLY A 102 -17.16 -1.19 5.96
C GLY A 102 -18.07 -0.14 6.60
N ASP A 103 -17.51 0.77 7.40
CA ASP A 103 -18.30 1.83 8.07
C ASP A 103 -17.74 3.25 7.90
N ASN A 104 -16.79 3.41 6.97
CA ASN A 104 -16.22 4.68 6.57
C ASN A 104 -15.49 5.41 7.72
N THR A 105 -14.75 4.67 8.55
CA THR A 105 -14.01 5.25 9.67
C THR A 105 -12.52 4.94 9.67
N ILE A 106 -11.74 5.75 10.38
CA ILE A 106 -10.33 5.50 10.71
C ILE A 106 -10.26 5.28 12.21
N THR A 107 -9.52 4.26 12.63
CA THR A 107 -9.19 4.03 14.05
C THR A 107 -7.71 4.22 14.28
N SER A 108 -7.36 4.95 15.33
CA SER A 108 -5.99 5.09 15.81
C SER A 108 -5.76 4.29 17.08
N PHE A 109 -4.56 3.75 17.23
CA PHE A 109 -4.11 3.03 18.40
C PHE A 109 -2.76 3.56 18.86
N ARG A 110 -2.55 3.55 20.17
CA ARG A 110 -1.21 3.61 20.75
C ARG A 110 -0.68 2.20 20.90
N THR A 111 0.55 1.98 20.46
CA THR A 111 1.27 0.74 20.72
C THR A 111 1.82 0.76 22.14
N ASN A 112 1.81 -0.39 22.80
CA ASN A 112 2.33 -0.58 24.14
C ASN A 112 2.88 -2.01 24.29
N ASP A 113 3.58 -2.28 25.39
CA ASP A 113 4.25 -3.57 25.66
C ASP A 113 3.31 -4.78 25.58
N TRP A 114 2.01 -4.55 25.78
CA TRP A 114 0.98 -5.58 25.87
C TRP A 114 0.08 -5.64 24.62
N GLY A 115 0.37 -4.85 23.57
CA GLY A 115 -0.38 -4.80 22.34
C GLY A 115 -0.81 -3.39 21.94
N LEU A 116 -2.12 -3.16 21.84
CA LEU A 116 -2.69 -1.91 21.36
C LEU A 116 -3.75 -1.37 22.32
N SER A 117 -3.78 -0.05 22.48
CA SER A 117 -4.88 0.66 23.14
C SER A 117 -5.49 1.65 22.15
N ARG A 118 -6.79 1.53 21.87
CA ARG A 118 -7.50 2.45 20.96
C ARG A 118 -7.44 3.87 21.51
N ALA A 119 -6.98 4.80 20.68
CA ALA A 119 -6.86 6.21 21.00
C ALA A 119 -8.06 7.01 20.49
N ASP A 120 -8.47 6.77 19.25
CA ASP A 120 -9.57 7.50 18.61
C ASP A 120 -10.25 6.69 17.52
N ARG A 121 -11.46 7.11 17.14
CA ARG A 121 -12.16 6.64 15.94
C ARG A 121 -12.99 7.76 15.35
N VAL A 122 -12.70 8.13 14.11
CA VAL A 122 -13.32 9.25 13.41
C VAL A 122 -13.84 8.81 12.04
N SER A 123 -14.79 9.57 11.47
CA SER A 123 -15.13 9.42 10.05
C SER A 123 -13.89 9.57 9.18
N SER A 124 -13.79 8.84 8.06
CA SER A 124 -12.72 9.00 7.06
C SER A 124 -12.89 10.22 6.17
N GLY A 125 -14.03 10.93 6.26
CA GLY A 125 -14.33 12.08 5.41
C GLY A 125 -14.87 11.70 4.02
N GLY A 126 -15.06 10.41 3.75
CA GLY A 126 -15.62 9.93 2.48
C GLY A 126 -16.30 8.56 2.63
N VAL A 127 -16.38 7.81 1.54
CA VAL A 127 -16.98 6.48 1.49
C VAL A 127 -15.96 5.45 0.98
N LEU A 128 -15.90 4.30 1.66
CA LEU A 128 -14.98 3.20 1.41
C LEU A 128 -13.50 3.63 1.53
N PRO A 129 -13.02 4.00 2.74
CA PRO A 129 -11.61 4.25 2.97
C PRO A 129 -10.81 2.96 2.80
N ILE A 130 -9.87 2.94 1.86
CA ILE A 130 -9.09 1.74 1.54
C ILE A 130 -7.62 1.86 1.93
N SER A 131 -7.07 3.06 1.97
CA SER A 131 -5.63 3.27 2.16
C SER A 131 -5.38 4.58 2.89
N LEU A 132 -4.36 4.61 3.74
CA LEU A 132 -3.93 5.77 4.49
C LEU A 132 -2.41 5.85 4.60
N THR A 133 -1.90 7.06 4.78
CA THR A 133 -0.47 7.35 4.87
C THR A 133 -0.20 8.45 5.90
N THR A 134 1.03 8.53 6.40
CA THR A 134 1.42 9.54 7.40
C THR A 134 2.72 10.25 7.05
N TYR A 135 2.81 11.52 7.43
CA TYR A 135 4.04 12.32 7.36
C TYR A 135 4.06 13.34 8.49
N GLY A 136 5.05 13.27 9.39
CA GLY A 136 5.05 14.08 10.61
C GLY A 136 3.78 13.80 11.41
N HIS A 137 3.00 14.85 11.72
CA HIS A 137 1.69 14.76 12.40
C HIS A 137 0.49 14.83 11.44
N LEU A 138 0.70 14.52 10.16
CA LEU A 138 -0.34 14.49 9.14
C LEU A 138 -0.70 13.04 8.81
N LEU A 139 -1.98 12.77 8.67
CA LEU A 139 -2.54 11.56 8.11
C LEU A 139 -3.43 11.93 6.94
N TYR A 140 -3.30 11.19 5.84
CA TYR A 140 -4.23 11.27 4.72
C TYR A 140 -4.81 9.90 4.42
N VAL A 141 -6.10 9.90 4.07
CA VAL A 141 -6.84 8.70 3.65
C VAL A 141 -7.37 8.91 2.24
N VAL A 142 -7.40 7.83 1.45
CA VAL A 142 -8.14 7.78 0.19
C VAL A 142 -9.39 6.94 0.37
N ASN A 143 -10.51 7.52 -0.08
CA ASN A 143 -11.86 6.96 -0.05
C ASN A 143 -12.23 6.58 -1.49
N GLU A 144 -12.19 5.28 -1.79
CA GLU A 144 -12.29 4.76 -3.16
C GLU A 144 -13.66 5.06 -3.78
N GLN A 145 -14.74 4.75 -3.05
CA GLN A 145 -16.10 4.86 -3.60
C GLN A 145 -16.57 6.30 -3.76
N SER A 146 -16.14 7.21 -2.89
CA SER A 146 -16.40 8.64 -3.05
C SER A 146 -15.38 9.35 -3.96
N SER A 147 -14.37 8.63 -4.47
CA SER A 147 -13.27 9.17 -5.28
C SER A 147 -12.66 10.43 -4.66
N SER A 148 -12.39 10.37 -3.35
CA SER A 148 -11.94 11.53 -2.57
C SER A 148 -10.80 11.19 -1.62
N ILE A 149 -10.04 12.21 -1.25
CA ILE A 149 -9.04 12.13 -0.18
C ILE A 149 -9.40 13.08 0.95
N SER A 150 -8.96 12.78 2.16
CA SER A 150 -9.21 13.61 3.34
C SER A 150 -8.01 13.61 4.28
N GLY A 151 -7.68 14.78 4.83
CA GLY A 151 -6.53 14.98 5.70
C GLY A 151 -6.92 15.17 7.17
N TYR A 152 -6.10 14.64 8.06
CA TYR A 152 -6.22 14.74 9.50
C TYR A 152 -4.88 15.13 10.11
N TYR A 153 -4.91 16.01 11.11
CA TYR A 153 -3.81 16.09 12.05
C TYR A 153 -3.95 14.97 13.08
N PHE A 154 -2.83 14.53 13.65
CA PHE A 154 -2.85 13.69 14.84
C PHE A 154 -1.89 14.13 15.93
N SER A 155 -2.28 13.90 17.18
CA SER A 155 -1.41 14.12 18.34
C SER A 155 -0.57 12.88 18.68
N ASP A 156 0.44 13.04 19.54
CA ASP A 156 1.22 11.92 20.12
C ASP A 156 0.37 10.91 20.89
N SER A 157 -0.81 11.32 21.35
CA SER A 157 -1.77 10.42 22.00
C SER A 157 -2.65 9.66 21.01
N GLY A 158 -2.53 9.93 19.71
CA GLY A 158 -3.32 9.34 18.63
C GLY A 158 -4.68 9.99 18.40
N ARG A 159 -4.96 11.19 18.94
CA ARG A 159 -6.23 11.89 18.64
C ARG A 159 -6.22 12.43 17.23
N LEU A 160 -7.34 12.36 16.52
CA LEU A 160 -7.47 12.78 15.12
C LEU A 160 -8.42 13.98 15.00
N TRP A 161 -8.05 14.99 14.20
CA TRP A 161 -8.96 16.07 13.83
C TRP A 161 -8.77 16.49 12.36
N PRO A 162 -9.86 16.79 11.63
CA PRO A 162 -9.77 17.13 10.21
C PRO A 162 -8.88 18.34 9.96
N ILE A 163 -8.14 18.31 8.84
CA ILE A 163 -7.43 19.48 8.30
C ILE A 163 -8.41 20.27 7.43
N PRO A 164 -8.76 21.53 7.78
CA PRO A 164 -9.66 22.33 6.95
C PRO A 164 -9.12 22.51 5.52
N GLY A 165 -9.95 22.27 4.51
CA GLY A 165 -9.58 22.40 3.10
C GLY A 165 -8.69 21.26 2.55
N SER A 166 -8.48 20.19 3.32
CA SER A 166 -7.74 19.01 2.85
C SER A 166 -8.55 18.06 1.96
N GLU A 167 -9.87 18.14 2.02
CA GLU A 167 -10.75 17.29 1.23
C GLU A 167 -10.66 17.69 -0.25
N GLN A 168 -10.29 16.73 -1.09
CA GLN A 168 -10.18 16.90 -2.53
C GLN A 168 -10.78 15.69 -3.23
N LEU A 169 -11.35 15.93 -4.40
CA LEU A 169 -11.68 14.85 -5.34
C LEU A 169 -10.40 14.40 -6.03
N ILE A 170 -10.33 13.10 -6.29
CA ILE A 170 -9.35 12.49 -7.19
C ILE A 170 -9.79 12.80 -8.62
N SER A 171 -8.84 13.00 -9.53
CA SER A 171 -9.10 13.36 -10.91
C SER A 171 -9.95 12.28 -11.60
N PRO A 172 -11.08 12.62 -12.23
CA PRO A 172 -11.83 11.63 -12.98
C PRO A 172 -10.98 11.10 -14.14
N LEU A 173 -10.90 9.78 -14.30
CA LEU A 173 -10.17 9.18 -15.43
C LEU A 173 -10.73 9.60 -16.80
N PHE A 174 -12.03 9.95 -16.87
CA PHE A 174 -12.76 10.36 -18.08
C PHE A 174 -13.32 11.79 -17.97
N PRO A 175 -12.49 12.84 -18.07
CA PRO A 175 -12.93 14.23 -17.91
C PRO A 175 -13.67 14.79 -19.14
N SER A 176 -13.54 14.16 -20.31
CA SER A 176 -14.13 14.62 -21.58
C SER A 176 -14.80 13.48 -22.35
N GLY A 177 -16.08 13.21 -22.05
CA GLY A 177 -16.92 12.22 -22.74
C GLY A 177 -17.86 11.48 -21.79
N PRO A 178 -18.85 10.74 -22.30
CA PRO A 178 -19.63 9.85 -21.44
C PRO A 178 -18.70 8.74 -20.92
N ALA A 179 -18.55 8.65 -19.60
CA ALA A 179 -17.91 7.51 -18.98
C ALA A 179 -18.64 6.23 -19.44
N PRO A 180 -17.92 5.16 -19.84
CA PRO A 180 -18.56 3.88 -20.05
C PRO A 180 -19.40 3.48 -18.83
N PRO A 181 -20.46 2.67 -18.99
CA PRO A 181 -21.16 2.09 -17.84
C PRO A 181 -20.15 1.41 -16.92
N ASN A 182 -20.15 1.76 -15.62
CA ASN A 182 -19.19 1.28 -14.61
C ASN A 182 -17.72 1.73 -14.81
N ALA A 183 -17.45 2.78 -15.59
CA ALA A 183 -16.12 3.35 -15.74
C ALA A 183 -15.88 4.50 -14.73
N GLY A 184 -15.17 4.17 -13.66
CA GLY A 184 -14.54 5.12 -12.75
C GLY A 184 -13.10 4.67 -12.51
N GLY A 185 -12.22 5.58 -12.13
CA GLY A 185 -10.92 5.19 -11.58
C GLY A 185 -11.11 4.42 -10.29
N VAL A 186 -10.38 3.32 -10.13
CA VAL A 186 -10.37 2.56 -8.89
C VAL A 186 -9.06 2.86 -8.16
N ALA A 187 -9.14 3.69 -7.13
CA ALA A 187 -7.98 4.03 -6.31
C ALA A 187 -7.35 2.75 -5.73
N ALA A 188 -6.02 2.72 -5.61
CA ALA A 188 -5.30 1.55 -5.10
C ALA A 188 -4.40 1.88 -3.90
N GLN A 189 -3.81 3.07 -3.86
CA GLN A 189 -2.99 3.51 -2.72
C GLN A 189 -2.92 5.03 -2.65
N ILE A 190 -2.71 5.54 -1.42
CA ILE A 190 -2.25 6.91 -1.16
C ILE A 190 -0.91 6.92 -0.42
N GLY A 191 -0.07 7.93 -0.67
CA GLY A 191 1.28 7.99 -0.09
C GLY A 191 1.94 9.37 -0.21
N PHE A 192 2.63 9.80 0.84
CA PHE A 192 3.45 11.02 0.78
C PHE A 192 4.77 10.78 0.06
N SER A 193 5.26 11.80 -0.64
CA SER A 193 6.66 11.88 -1.05
C SER A 193 7.59 11.92 0.18
N PRO A 194 8.88 11.53 0.06
CA PRO A 194 9.78 11.47 1.21
C PRO A 194 10.01 12.81 1.93
N ASP A 195 9.80 13.92 1.25
CA ASP A 195 9.89 15.27 1.79
C ASP A 195 8.55 15.82 2.31
N GLY A 196 7.45 15.07 2.13
CA GLY A 196 6.11 15.42 2.59
C GLY A 196 5.44 16.55 1.81
N HIS A 197 6.02 16.97 0.68
CA HIS A 197 5.53 18.09 -0.12
C HIS A 197 4.54 17.68 -1.21
N GLN A 198 4.47 16.39 -1.53
CA GLN A 198 3.55 15.82 -2.48
C GLN A 198 2.80 14.65 -1.84
N LEU A 199 1.52 14.53 -2.17
CA LEU A 199 0.68 13.39 -1.85
C LEU A 199 0.30 12.73 -3.16
N VAL A 200 0.49 11.42 -3.26
CA VAL A 200 0.32 10.65 -4.49
C VAL A 200 -0.79 9.64 -4.33
N VAL A 201 -1.64 9.51 -5.36
CA VAL A 201 -2.70 8.49 -5.43
C VAL A 201 -2.59 7.73 -6.74
N THR A 202 -2.59 6.41 -6.68
CA THR A 202 -2.67 5.53 -7.86
C THR A 202 -4.11 5.16 -8.15
N GLU A 203 -4.50 5.23 -9.43
CA GLU A 203 -5.83 4.88 -9.91
C GLU A 203 -5.77 3.89 -11.07
N ARG A 204 -6.40 2.73 -10.87
CA ARG A 204 -6.57 1.71 -11.90
C ARG A 204 -7.67 2.10 -12.87
N GLY A 205 -7.43 1.82 -14.14
CA GLY A 205 -8.35 2.13 -15.22
C GLY A 205 -9.50 1.17 -15.42
N VAL A 206 -9.47 -0.03 -14.81
CA VAL A 206 -10.38 -1.16 -15.13
C VAL A 206 -11.85 -0.72 -15.22
N PRO A 207 -12.59 -1.05 -16.31
CA PRO A 207 -12.22 -1.91 -17.44
C PRO A 207 -11.46 -1.22 -18.59
N SER A 208 -11.02 0.03 -18.41
CA SER A 208 -10.36 0.80 -19.47
C SER A 208 -8.88 0.47 -19.66
N THR A 209 -8.30 1.04 -20.72
CA THR A 209 -6.88 0.92 -21.08
C THR A 209 -6.06 2.12 -20.61
N VAL A 210 -6.54 2.90 -19.64
CA VAL A 210 -5.80 4.06 -19.10
C VAL A 210 -5.98 4.16 -17.60
N GLY A 211 -4.86 4.16 -16.88
CA GLY A 211 -4.76 4.46 -15.46
C GLY A 211 -4.10 5.81 -15.23
N ALA A 212 -4.15 6.29 -14.00
CA ALA A 212 -3.55 7.57 -13.64
C ALA A 212 -2.79 7.50 -12.32
N ILE A 213 -1.91 8.48 -12.15
CA ILE A 213 -1.28 8.78 -10.88
C ILE A 213 -1.50 10.26 -10.62
N ASP A 214 -2.32 10.56 -9.61
CA ASP A 214 -2.60 11.92 -9.17
C ASP A 214 -1.55 12.36 -8.15
N THR A 215 -1.18 13.64 -8.23
CA THR A 215 -0.30 14.27 -7.26
C THR A 215 -0.89 15.57 -6.74
N PHE A 216 -0.82 15.77 -5.42
CA PHE A 216 -1.37 16.94 -4.74
C PHE A 216 -0.27 17.63 -3.95
N ALA A 217 -0.06 18.92 -4.20
CA ALA A 217 0.88 19.72 -3.43
C ALA A 217 0.38 19.92 -1.99
N VAL A 218 1.23 19.55 -1.03
CA VAL A 218 0.93 19.63 0.40
C VAL A 218 1.55 20.91 0.98
N ASN A 219 0.69 21.76 1.52
CA ASN A 219 1.10 23.02 2.14
C ASN A 219 1.74 22.77 3.53
N PRO A 220 2.53 23.71 4.07
CA PRO A 220 3.14 23.55 5.40
C PRO A 220 2.15 23.34 6.56
N ASN A 221 0.92 23.81 6.42
CA ASN A 221 -0.19 23.55 7.34
C ASN A 221 -0.89 22.21 7.06
N GLY A 222 -0.36 21.37 6.19
CA GLY A 222 -0.96 20.10 5.79
C GLY A 222 -2.20 20.18 4.93
N SER A 223 -2.71 21.36 4.52
CA SER A 223 -3.81 21.43 3.54
C SER A 223 -3.30 21.21 2.10
N LEU A 224 -4.19 20.89 1.17
CA LEU A 224 -3.81 20.76 -0.24
C LEU A 224 -4.03 22.06 -0.99
N THR A 225 -3.23 22.31 -2.03
CA THR A 225 -3.46 23.43 -2.95
C THR A 225 -4.67 23.11 -3.83
N LEU A 226 -5.57 24.09 -4.02
CA LEU A 226 -6.91 23.91 -4.62
C LEU A 226 -6.93 23.86 -6.15
N GLU A 227 -5.79 24.05 -6.80
CA GLU A 227 -5.65 23.74 -8.22
C GLU A 227 -5.53 22.21 -8.29
N GLN A 228 -6.46 21.57 -9.02
CA GLN A 228 -6.64 20.12 -9.13
C GLN A 228 -5.30 19.35 -9.20
N ALA A 229 -5.33 18.08 -8.78
CA ALA A 229 -4.15 17.22 -8.87
C ALA A 229 -3.44 17.34 -10.22
N ASP A 230 -2.11 17.32 -10.18
CA ASP A 230 -1.30 17.10 -11.37
C ASP A 230 -1.48 15.63 -11.76
N ARG A 231 -2.47 15.37 -12.61
CA ARG A 231 -2.77 14.05 -13.15
C ARG A 231 -1.73 13.65 -14.18
N SER A 232 -0.94 12.64 -13.85
CA SER A 232 -0.04 12.01 -14.82
C SER A 232 -0.65 10.72 -15.35
N ALA A 233 -0.55 10.50 -16.66
CA ALA A 233 -0.87 9.19 -17.23
C ALA A 233 0.10 8.15 -16.67
N SER A 234 -0.43 7.05 -16.16
CA SER A 234 0.41 5.90 -15.78
C SER A 234 0.98 5.23 -17.03
N VAL A 235 2.11 4.52 -16.87
CA VAL A 235 2.71 3.74 -17.95
C VAL A 235 1.84 2.52 -18.24
N ASP A 236 1.38 1.84 -17.19
CA ASP A 236 0.44 0.73 -17.25
C ASP A 236 -0.98 1.24 -16.93
N PRO A 237 -2.03 0.69 -17.56
CA PRO A 237 -3.41 1.09 -17.29
C PRO A 237 -3.91 0.79 -15.86
N ASN A 238 -3.19 -0.04 -15.11
CA ASN A 238 -3.56 -0.53 -13.79
C ASN A 238 -2.40 -0.36 -12.79
N PRO A 239 -1.98 0.88 -12.49
CA PRO A 239 -1.06 1.12 -11.38
C PRO A 239 -1.75 0.71 -10.07
N PHE A 240 -1.05 0.00 -9.19
CA PHE A 240 -1.59 -0.46 -7.92
C PHE A 240 -0.82 0.16 -6.76
N GLY A 241 0.19 -0.55 -6.27
CA GLY A 241 0.97 -0.17 -5.11
C GLY A 241 2.17 0.65 -5.54
N PHE A 242 2.72 1.41 -4.61
CA PHE A 242 3.90 2.19 -4.84
C PHE A 242 4.67 2.45 -3.56
N THR A 243 5.94 2.81 -3.74
CA THR A 243 6.79 3.33 -2.69
C THR A 243 7.79 4.33 -3.26
N PHE A 244 8.49 5.05 -2.40
CA PHE A 244 9.54 5.97 -2.79
C PHE A 244 10.92 5.45 -2.40
N THR A 245 11.86 5.54 -3.33
CA THR A 245 13.28 5.46 -2.98
C THR A 245 13.66 6.65 -2.10
N ARG A 246 14.77 6.54 -1.36
CA ARG A 246 15.33 7.68 -0.60
C ARG A 246 15.63 8.91 -1.46
N GLY A 247 15.90 8.71 -2.75
CA GLY A 247 16.16 9.78 -3.70
C GLY A 247 14.91 10.48 -4.24
N GLY A 248 13.70 10.05 -3.84
CA GLY A 248 12.45 10.62 -4.31
C GLY A 248 11.91 10.03 -5.61
N THR A 249 12.56 9.01 -6.20
CA THR A 249 11.97 8.25 -7.32
C THR A 249 10.82 7.40 -6.81
N LEU A 250 9.66 7.52 -7.44
CA LEU A 250 8.47 6.71 -7.24
C LEU A 250 8.63 5.38 -7.96
N LEU A 251 8.42 4.25 -7.27
CA LEU A 251 8.36 2.91 -7.85
C LEU A 251 6.92 2.42 -7.75
N VAL A 252 6.36 1.90 -8.83
CA VAL A 252 4.95 1.51 -8.93
C VAL A 252 4.86 0.07 -9.39
N SER A 253 4.09 -0.76 -8.70
CA SER A 253 3.65 -2.07 -9.17
C SER A 253 2.44 -1.89 -10.07
N ASN A 254 2.41 -2.68 -11.14
CA ASN A 254 1.41 -2.60 -12.17
C ASN A 254 0.74 -3.97 -12.33
N VAL A 255 -0.58 -4.02 -12.17
CA VAL A 255 -1.33 -5.27 -12.25
C VAL A 255 -1.19 -5.91 -13.64
N GLY A 256 -1.01 -5.07 -14.67
CA GLY A 256 -0.90 -5.47 -16.06
C GLY A 256 -2.16 -5.16 -16.87
N GLN A 257 -2.00 -5.08 -18.19
CA GLN A 257 -3.10 -4.85 -19.11
C GLN A 257 -4.06 -6.05 -19.19
N VAL A 258 -5.37 -5.77 -19.12
CA VAL A 258 -6.42 -6.75 -19.41
C VAL A 258 -6.72 -6.68 -20.91
N ASN A 259 -6.33 -7.70 -21.67
CA ASN A 259 -6.62 -7.75 -23.10
C ASN A 259 -8.06 -8.22 -23.35
N GLY A 260 -9.00 -7.29 -23.55
CA GLY A 260 -10.35 -7.59 -24.01
C GLY A 260 -11.34 -6.42 -23.90
N THR A 261 -12.32 -6.36 -24.81
CA THR A 261 -13.53 -5.54 -24.65
C THR A 261 -14.50 -6.25 -23.73
N PHE A 262 -14.79 -5.66 -22.57
CA PHE A 262 -15.89 -6.11 -21.72
C PHE A 262 -17.21 -5.61 -22.32
N ASP A 263 -17.99 -6.52 -22.92
CA ASP A 263 -19.33 -6.21 -23.40
C ASP A 263 -20.30 -6.34 -22.21
N TYR A 264 -20.71 -5.21 -21.63
CA TYR A 264 -21.64 -5.16 -20.50
C TYR A 264 -23.08 -4.94 -21.01
N PRO A 265 -23.98 -5.94 -20.91
CA PRO A 265 -25.40 -5.70 -21.11
C PRO A 265 -25.89 -4.73 -20.02
N ALA A 266 -26.58 -3.65 -20.43
CA ALA A 266 -27.19 -2.71 -19.51
C ALA A 266 -28.11 -3.44 -18.52
N GLY A 267 -27.93 -3.19 -17.21
CA GLY A 267 -28.72 -3.81 -16.15
C GLY A 267 -28.19 -5.14 -15.59
N SER A 268 -27.02 -5.60 -16.05
CA SER A 268 -26.27 -6.66 -15.34
C SER A 268 -25.73 -6.12 -14.01
N LEU A 269 -25.73 -6.95 -12.95
CA LEU A 269 -25.04 -6.63 -11.69
C LEU A 269 -23.59 -6.26 -12.02
N PRO A 270 -23.00 -5.22 -11.40
CA PRO A 270 -21.68 -4.75 -11.77
C PRO A 270 -20.67 -5.86 -11.50
N ILE A 271 -20.10 -6.39 -12.58
CA ILE A 271 -19.04 -7.41 -12.64
C ILE A 271 -19.38 -8.75 -11.96
N PRO A 272 -20.06 -9.70 -12.63
CA PRO A 272 -20.00 -11.10 -12.24
C PRO A 272 -19.05 -11.85 -13.18
N GLN A 273 -18.07 -12.51 -12.58
CA GLN A 273 -17.20 -13.55 -13.15
C GLN A 273 -15.91 -13.06 -13.82
N VAL A 274 -14.93 -12.82 -12.95
CA VAL A 274 -13.50 -13.08 -13.18
C VAL A 274 -12.93 -12.30 -14.36
N LEU A 275 -12.30 -11.15 -14.09
CA LEU A 275 -11.15 -10.71 -14.88
C LEU A 275 -10.29 -11.96 -15.10
N ASP A 276 -10.23 -12.50 -16.31
CA ASP A 276 -9.50 -13.74 -16.58
C ASP A 276 -8.07 -13.50 -16.09
N PRO A 277 -7.62 -14.15 -15.00
CA PRO A 277 -6.34 -13.79 -14.44
C PRO A 277 -5.20 -14.19 -15.36
N ALA A 278 -5.46 -15.05 -16.36
CA ALA A 278 -4.54 -15.32 -17.46
C ALA A 278 -4.29 -14.10 -18.37
N GLN A 279 -5.08 -13.04 -18.27
CA GLN A 279 -4.87 -11.79 -19.01
C GLN A 279 -3.93 -10.82 -18.28
N PHE A 280 -3.82 -10.86 -16.95
CA PHE A 280 -2.93 -9.95 -16.22
C PHE A 280 -1.46 -10.29 -16.43
N THR A 281 -0.69 -9.31 -16.91
CA THR A 281 0.77 -9.40 -17.04
C THR A 281 1.43 -8.43 -16.08
N GLY A 282 1.73 -8.89 -14.86
CA GLY A 282 2.23 -8.01 -13.81
C GLY A 282 3.59 -7.40 -14.17
N SER A 283 3.79 -6.12 -13.88
CA SER A 283 5.06 -5.43 -14.08
C SER A 283 5.34 -4.45 -12.95
N ALA A 284 6.48 -3.75 -13.02
CA ALA A 284 6.76 -2.60 -12.19
C ALA A 284 7.41 -1.51 -13.04
N SER A 285 7.06 -0.25 -12.74
CA SER A 285 7.57 0.96 -13.37
C SER A 285 8.17 1.91 -12.34
N SER A 286 8.89 2.93 -12.80
CA SER A 286 9.42 3.98 -11.93
C SER A 286 9.38 5.35 -12.57
N TYR A 287 9.30 6.40 -11.74
CA TYR A 287 9.09 7.77 -12.16
C TYR A 287 9.92 8.74 -11.32
N THR A 288 10.48 9.77 -11.95
CA THR A 288 10.90 10.97 -11.22
C THR A 288 9.68 11.84 -10.94
N LEU A 289 9.60 12.38 -9.73
CA LEU A 289 8.57 13.33 -9.32
C LEU A 289 9.17 14.73 -9.24
N SER A 290 8.61 15.67 -10.01
CA SER A 290 9.00 17.09 -9.92
C SER A 290 8.40 17.76 -8.67
N SER A 291 8.96 18.89 -8.27
CA SER A 291 8.39 19.69 -7.17
C SER A 291 7.00 20.24 -7.47
N ALA A 292 6.61 20.33 -8.75
CA ALA A 292 5.27 20.76 -9.15
C ALA A 292 4.23 19.64 -9.01
N GLY A 293 4.64 18.36 -9.09
CA GLY A 293 3.73 17.21 -9.09
C GLY A 293 3.88 16.33 -10.33
N ALA A 294 4.36 16.89 -11.45
CA ALA A 294 4.53 16.13 -12.69
C ALA A 294 5.46 14.90 -12.53
N LEU A 295 5.00 13.75 -13.02
CA LEU A 295 5.74 12.50 -13.07
C LEU A 295 6.35 12.26 -14.47
N THR A 296 7.59 11.78 -14.50
CA THR A 296 8.28 11.38 -15.75
C THR A 296 8.80 9.95 -15.62
N PRO A 297 8.42 9.02 -16.52
CA PRO A 297 8.87 7.63 -16.46
C PRO A 297 10.40 7.49 -16.55
N VAL A 298 10.96 6.57 -15.76
CA VAL A 298 12.38 6.16 -15.75
C VAL A 298 12.49 4.71 -16.22
N SER A 299 11.88 3.78 -15.51
CA SER A 299 11.61 2.42 -16.00
C SER A 299 10.14 2.31 -16.35
N THR A 300 9.85 1.72 -17.51
CA THR A 300 8.48 1.42 -17.92
C THR A 300 8.10 0.03 -17.39
N GLU A 301 7.42 -0.82 -18.17
CA GLU A 301 6.90 -2.12 -17.72
C GLU A 301 8.00 -3.18 -17.55
N VAL A 302 8.76 -3.14 -16.45
CA VAL A 302 9.71 -4.22 -16.13
C VAL A 302 8.92 -5.42 -15.59
N ALA A 303 8.72 -6.41 -16.46
CA ALA A 303 7.91 -7.60 -16.16
C ALA A 303 8.26 -8.23 -14.80
N SER A 304 7.22 -8.60 -14.04
CA SER A 304 7.36 -9.28 -12.74
C SER A 304 7.64 -10.76 -12.88
N GLY A 305 7.25 -11.36 -14.01
CA GLY A 305 7.20 -12.80 -14.22
C GLY A 305 5.99 -13.48 -13.59
N GLY A 306 5.19 -12.75 -12.80
CA GLY A 306 3.92 -13.19 -12.25
C GLY A 306 2.74 -12.40 -12.83
N ARG A 307 1.62 -12.45 -12.11
CA ARG A 307 0.32 -11.90 -12.51
C ARG A 307 -0.35 -11.23 -11.32
N GLY A 308 -1.00 -10.09 -11.56
CA GLY A 308 -1.55 -9.30 -10.47
C GLY A 308 -0.45 -8.80 -9.54
N ALA A 309 0.57 -8.14 -10.11
CA ALA A 309 1.60 -7.46 -9.34
C ALA A 309 0.95 -6.25 -8.66
N CYS A 310 0.68 -6.37 -7.37
CA CYS A 310 -0.20 -5.44 -6.67
C CYS A 310 0.55 -4.67 -5.59
N TRP A 311 1.11 -5.28 -4.55
CA TRP A 311 1.82 -4.56 -3.50
C TRP A 311 3.32 -4.45 -3.83
N LEU A 312 3.97 -3.43 -3.26
CA LEU A 312 5.37 -3.13 -3.53
C LEU A 312 6.02 -2.47 -2.30
N VAL A 313 7.10 -3.07 -1.79
CA VAL A 313 7.92 -2.50 -0.71
C VAL A 313 9.41 -2.50 -1.04
N LEU A 314 10.16 -1.63 -0.34
CA LEU A 314 11.62 -1.57 -0.44
C LEU A 314 12.30 -2.25 0.74
N SER A 315 13.37 -2.98 0.44
CA SER A 315 14.42 -3.27 1.42
C SER A 315 14.88 -1.98 2.13
N ARG A 316 15.24 -2.09 3.41
CA ARG A 316 15.61 -0.90 4.22
C ARG A 316 16.85 -0.18 3.70
N ASP A 317 17.75 -0.86 2.99
CA ASP A 317 18.91 -0.21 2.34
C ASP A 317 18.55 0.41 0.97
N GLY A 318 17.36 0.15 0.44
CA GLY A 318 16.84 0.68 -0.81
C GLY A 318 17.41 0.00 -2.06
N ARG A 319 18.17 -1.10 -1.93
CA ARG A 319 18.80 -1.79 -3.06
C ARG A 319 17.86 -2.75 -3.79
N PHE A 320 16.81 -3.18 -3.12
CA PHE A 320 15.83 -4.13 -3.64
C PHE A 320 14.40 -3.66 -3.41
N ALA A 321 13.55 -3.90 -4.40
CA ALA A 321 12.10 -3.82 -4.28
C ALA A 321 11.51 -5.24 -4.35
N PHE A 322 10.54 -5.50 -3.49
CA PHE A 322 9.78 -6.74 -3.45
C PHE A 322 8.36 -6.42 -3.90
N VAL A 323 7.80 -7.27 -4.77
CA VAL A 323 6.45 -7.10 -5.33
C VAL A 323 5.71 -8.41 -5.19
N THR A 324 4.61 -8.41 -4.45
CA THR A 324 3.70 -9.56 -4.44
C THR A 324 2.90 -9.62 -5.73
N ASN A 325 2.84 -10.84 -6.25
CA ASN A 325 1.96 -11.24 -7.33
C ASN A 325 0.89 -12.12 -6.71
N THR A 326 -0.37 -11.68 -6.74
CA THR A 326 -1.50 -12.47 -6.24
C THR A 326 -1.54 -13.85 -6.91
N LEU A 327 -0.99 -13.97 -8.12
CA LEU A 327 -0.77 -15.23 -8.85
C LEU A 327 0.62 -15.25 -9.53
N SER A 328 1.35 -16.35 -9.45
CA SER A 328 2.63 -16.54 -10.15
C SER A 328 2.43 -17.04 -11.60
N THR A 329 1.40 -17.85 -11.84
CA THR A 329 1.07 -18.42 -13.15
C THR A 329 -0.40 -18.19 -13.50
N ALA A 330 -0.78 -18.45 -14.76
CA ALA A 330 -2.20 -18.44 -15.14
C ALA A 330 -2.97 -19.43 -14.24
N PRO A 331 -4.17 -19.06 -13.74
CA PRO A 331 -4.93 -19.94 -12.87
C PRO A 331 -5.38 -21.17 -13.66
N VAL A 332 -5.49 -22.31 -12.97
CA VAL A 332 -6.28 -23.43 -13.49
C VAL A 332 -7.74 -23.12 -13.23
N LEU A 333 -8.49 -22.75 -14.27
CA LEU A 333 -9.94 -22.48 -14.15
C LEU A 333 -10.67 -23.79 -13.79
N GLY A 334 -11.32 -23.82 -12.63
CA GLY A 334 -12.10 -24.95 -12.13
C GLY A 334 -13.52 -24.53 -11.70
N PRO A 335 -14.58 -25.28 -12.04
CA PRO A 335 -15.93 -25.01 -11.55
C PRO A 335 -16.07 -25.27 -10.02
N PRO A 336 -16.91 -24.52 -9.28
CA PRO A 336 -17.73 -23.37 -9.70
C PRO A 336 -17.16 -22.05 -9.10
N ASN A 337 -16.60 -21.19 -9.94
CA ASN A 337 -16.45 -19.74 -9.72
C ASN A 337 -15.42 -19.26 -8.66
N GLY A 338 -14.14 -19.43 -8.94
CA GLY A 338 -13.08 -18.65 -8.29
C GLY A 338 -11.88 -18.49 -9.20
N ILE A 339 -11.06 -17.46 -8.96
CA ILE A 339 -9.64 -17.51 -9.33
C ILE A 339 -9.13 -18.81 -8.72
N GLY A 340 -8.86 -19.82 -9.56
CA GLY A 340 -8.44 -21.14 -9.08
C GLY A 340 -7.20 -21.01 -8.21
N THR A 341 -7.01 -21.96 -7.28
CA THR A 341 -5.83 -22.07 -6.40
C THR A 341 -4.56 -21.90 -7.22
N GLY A 342 -4.05 -20.68 -7.25
CA GLY A 342 -2.78 -20.33 -7.86
C GLY A 342 -1.70 -20.38 -6.80
N VAL A 343 -0.48 -20.60 -7.26
CA VAL A 343 0.72 -20.33 -6.48
C VAL A 343 0.87 -18.81 -6.47
N GLY A 344 0.92 -18.18 -5.30
CA GLY A 344 1.29 -16.76 -5.19
C GLY A 344 2.75 -16.55 -5.57
N GLY A 345 3.17 -15.33 -5.88
CA GLY A 345 4.57 -15.07 -6.23
C GLY A 345 5.11 -13.82 -5.55
N LEU A 346 6.42 -13.81 -5.32
CA LEU A 346 7.12 -12.64 -4.81
C LEU A 346 8.32 -12.33 -5.70
N THR A 347 8.20 -11.26 -6.48
CA THR A 347 9.25 -10.82 -7.40
C THR A 347 10.23 -9.93 -6.66
N THR A 348 11.52 -10.17 -6.87
CA THR A 348 12.59 -9.27 -6.41
C THR A 348 13.16 -8.49 -7.59
N TYR A 349 13.20 -7.17 -7.45
CA TYR A 349 13.89 -6.26 -8.36
C TYR A 349 15.11 -5.66 -7.66
N ARG A 350 16.22 -5.51 -8.40
CA ARG A 350 17.30 -4.61 -8.03
C ARG A 350 16.89 -3.19 -8.41
N VAL A 351 17.10 -2.26 -7.48
CA VAL A 351 16.90 -0.83 -7.68
C VAL A 351 18.25 -0.19 -7.96
N GLY A 352 18.44 0.27 -9.19
CA GLY A 352 19.63 0.96 -9.66
C GLY A 352 19.62 2.45 -9.35
N SER A 353 20.70 3.13 -9.74
CA SER A 353 20.81 4.58 -9.64
C SER A 353 19.66 5.28 -10.40
N GLY A 354 19.03 6.27 -9.79
CA GLY A 354 17.88 6.97 -10.36
C GLY A 354 16.57 6.17 -10.30
N GLY A 355 16.57 4.99 -9.67
CA GLY A 355 15.40 4.12 -9.52
C GLY A 355 15.09 3.26 -10.73
N THR A 356 16.11 2.93 -11.55
CA THR A 356 15.95 1.92 -12.60
C THR A 356 15.69 0.54 -11.99
N LEU A 357 14.76 -0.21 -12.57
CA LEU A 357 14.39 -1.54 -12.06
C LEU A 357 15.03 -2.63 -12.92
N THR A 358 15.58 -3.66 -12.27
CA THR A 358 16.06 -4.88 -12.94
C THR A 358 15.55 -6.09 -12.20
N ARG A 359 14.74 -6.92 -12.84
CA ARG A 359 14.23 -8.15 -12.24
C ARG A 359 15.37 -9.11 -11.92
N LEU A 360 15.43 -9.59 -10.68
CA LEU A 360 16.39 -10.62 -10.24
C LEU A 360 15.80 -12.02 -10.26
N GLY A 361 14.50 -12.14 -9.98
CA GLY A 361 13.83 -13.43 -9.93
C GLY A 361 12.47 -13.34 -9.24
N GLN A 362 11.81 -14.49 -9.10
CA GLN A 362 10.59 -14.64 -8.32
C GLN A 362 10.74 -15.86 -7.42
N THR A 363 10.20 -15.74 -6.21
CA THR A 363 9.97 -16.85 -5.29
C THR A 363 8.50 -17.19 -5.34
N ASP A 364 8.18 -18.41 -5.73
CA ASP A 364 6.82 -18.93 -5.70
C ASP A 364 6.44 -19.26 -4.25
N LEU A 365 5.23 -18.89 -3.84
CA LEU A 365 4.69 -19.07 -2.51
C LEU A 365 3.84 -20.34 -2.42
N GLY A 366 3.38 -20.69 -1.20
CA GLY A 366 2.40 -21.74 -0.99
C GLY A 366 1.03 -21.44 -1.62
N PRO A 367 0.02 -22.30 -1.38
CA PRO A 367 -1.35 -22.03 -1.80
C PRO A 367 -1.89 -20.76 -1.11
N GLY A 368 -2.53 -19.89 -1.88
CA GLY A 368 -3.11 -18.65 -1.36
C GLY A 368 -2.92 -17.48 -2.32
N SER A 369 -3.29 -16.29 -1.88
CA SER A 369 -3.24 -15.07 -2.68
C SER A 369 -2.52 -14.00 -1.88
N PRO A 370 -1.19 -13.81 -2.05
CA PRO A 370 -0.48 -12.78 -1.30
C PRO A 370 -1.03 -11.40 -1.66
N THR A 371 -1.42 -10.64 -0.64
CA THR A 371 -2.10 -9.36 -0.83
C THR A 371 -1.56 -8.24 0.05
N ASP A 372 -0.39 -8.41 0.67
CA ASP A 372 0.36 -7.31 1.27
C ASP A 372 1.74 -7.83 1.67
N GLU A 373 2.70 -6.92 1.81
CA GLU A 373 4.00 -7.26 2.36
C GLU A 373 4.64 -6.05 3.03
N GLU A 374 5.49 -6.28 4.03
CA GLU A 374 6.22 -5.21 4.69
C GLU A 374 7.56 -5.71 5.23
N VAL A 375 8.59 -4.87 5.09
CA VAL A 375 9.94 -5.18 5.57
C VAL A 375 10.07 -4.71 7.01
N SER A 376 10.63 -5.54 7.90
CA SER A 376 10.98 -5.14 9.27
C SER A 376 11.89 -3.91 9.36
N SER A 377 11.83 -3.12 10.44
CA SER A 377 12.69 -1.92 10.61
C SER A 377 14.19 -2.20 10.56
N ASP A 378 14.61 -3.38 11.03
CA ASP A 378 16.01 -3.82 10.96
C ASP A 378 16.42 -4.29 9.56
N GLY A 379 15.47 -4.40 8.63
CA GLY A 379 15.70 -4.77 7.24
C GLY A 379 16.03 -6.24 7.02
N ARG A 380 15.89 -7.09 8.03
CA ARG A 380 16.33 -8.50 7.97
C ARG A 380 15.24 -9.45 7.50
N PHE A 381 13.98 -9.08 7.70
CA PHE A 381 12.84 -9.94 7.41
C PHE A 381 11.79 -9.22 6.57
N LEU A 382 11.16 -9.98 5.69
CA LEU A 382 9.97 -9.59 4.94
C LEU A 382 8.80 -10.46 5.42
N TYR A 383 7.68 -9.81 5.70
CA TYR A 383 6.42 -10.45 6.06
C TYR A 383 5.45 -10.31 4.91
N VAL A 384 4.74 -11.38 4.56
CA VAL A 384 3.78 -11.38 3.45
C VAL A 384 2.43 -11.86 3.96
N SER A 385 1.40 -11.04 3.84
CA SER A 385 0.02 -11.42 4.16
C SER A 385 -0.54 -12.29 3.05
N VAL A 386 -0.97 -13.50 3.39
CA VAL A 386 -1.54 -14.47 2.44
C VAL A 386 -2.96 -14.79 2.90
N PRO A 387 -3.95 -13.94 2.59
CA PRO A 387 -5.34 -14.26 2.83
C PRO A 387 -5.78 -15.47 2.01
N ASN A 388 -6.85 -16.11 2.49
CA ASN A 388 -7.49 -17.16 1.73
C ASN A 388 -8.78 -16.62 1.14
N VAL A 389 -8.78 -16.40 -0.16
CA VAL A 389 -9.96 -15.97 -0.89
C VAL A 389 -10.78 -17.24 -1.24
N PRO A 390 -12.10 -17.29 -0.97
CA PRO A 390 -12.97 -18.46 -1.18
C PRO A 390 -12.79 -19.22 -2.51
N PRO A 391 -13.08 -20.54 -2.56
CA PRO A 391 -13.91 -21.28 -1.59
C PRO A 391 -13.14 -21.88 -0.38
N PRO A 392 -13.76 -21.91 0.83
CA PRO A 392 -13.25 -22.61 2.02
C PRO A 392 -13.05 -24.12 1.79
N PRO A 393 -12.26 -24.86 2.61
CA PRO A 393 -11.79 -24.53 3.96
C PRO A 393 -10.26 -24.37 4.02
N ALA A 394 -9.75 -23.18 3.76
CA ALA A 394 -8.38 -22.83 4.13
C ALA A 394 -8.37 -21.55 4.96
N THR A 395 -7.36 -21.44 5.82
CA THR A 395 -7.13 -20.32 6.72
C THR A 395 -6.09 -19.40 6.13
N SER A 396 -6.13 -18.12 6.45
CA SER A 396 -5.07 -17.18 6.08
C SER A 396 -3.82 -17.43 6.89
N HIS A 397 -2.70 -16.89 6.45
CA HIS A 397 -1.44 -16.92 7.18
C HIS A 397 -0.56 -15.72 6.81
N ILE A 398 0.56 -15.57 7.50
CA ILE A 398 1.62 -14.60 7.17
C ILE A 398 2.90 -15.37 6.91
N ASP A 399 3.42 -15.35 5.69
CA ASP A 399 4.73 -15.91 5.40
C ASP A 399 5.84 -15.01 5.93
N VAL A 400 6.90 -15.63 6.44
CA VAL A 400 8.07 -14.93 6.99
C VAL A 400 9.31 -15.32 6.19
N PHE A 401 9.97 -14.34 5.58
CA PHE A 401 11.21 -14.54 4.83
C PHE A 401 12.39 -13.84 5.50
N ALA A 402 13.54 -14.49 5.51
CA ALA A 402 14.82 -13.81 5.69
C ALA A 402 15.25 -13.13 4.38
N ILE A 403 15.73 -11.89 4.48
CA ILE A 403 16.26 -11.12 3.35
C ILE A 403 17.78 -11.30 3.29
N GLY A 404 18.27 -11.89 2.20
CA GLY A 404 19.69 -12.01 1.89
C GLY A 404 20.32 -10.70 1.44
N ASN A 405 21.64 -10.57 1.61
CA ASN A 405 22.40 -9.38 1.21
C ASN A 405 22.35 -9.09 -0.31
N ASP A 406 22.04 -10.10 -1.11
CA ASP A 406 21.88 -10.07 -2.56
C ASP A 406 20.41 -9.91 -3.01
N GLY A 407 19.48 -9.79 -2.05
CA GLY A 407 18.05 -9.67 -2.29
C GLY A 407 17.31 -11.01 -2.35
N THR A 408 18.01 -12.14 -2.19
CA THR A 408 17.37 -13.46 -2.12
C THR A 408 16.46 -13.56 -0.90
N LEU A 409 15.38 -14.33 -1.03
CA LEU A 409 14.41 -14.55 0.03
C LEU A 409 14.43 -16.02 0.43
N THR A 410 14.56 -16.27 1.73
CA THR A 410 14.52 -17.63 2.30
C THR A 410 13.34 -17.73 3.24
N LEU A 411 12.38 -18.60 2.93
CA LEU A 411 11.23 -18.85 3.80
C LEU A 411 11.71 -19.40 5.14
N ILE A 412 11.30 -18.76 6.24
CA ILE A 412 11.55 -19.18 7.61
C ILE A 412 10.38 -20.05 8.09
N THR A 413 9.16 -19.55 7.94
CA THR A 413 7.93 -20.24 8.33
C THR A 413 6.74 -19.68 7.57
N GLU A 414 5.79 -20.56 7.27
CA GLU A 414 4.40 -20.18 7.03
C GLU A 414 3.81 -19.89 8.42
N GLY A 415 3.32 -18.67 8.65
CA GLY A 415 2.92 -18.20 9.98
C GLY A 415 1.68 -18.87 10.57
N ALA A 416 1.16 -18.29 11.65
CA ALA A 416 -0.02 -18.83 12.33
C ALA A 416 -1.26 -18.86 11.41
N THR A 417 -2.15 -19.82 11.69
CA THR A 417 -3.49 -19.92 11.12
C THR A 417 -4.35 -18.72 11.52
N LEU A 418 -4.83 -17.96 10.54
CA LEU A 418 -5.59 -16.73 10.73
C LEU A 418 -7.01 -16.79 10.13
N PRO A 419 -7.91 -15.89 10.55
CA PRO A 419 -9.21 -15.71 9.90
C PRO A 419 -9.06 -15.49 8.39
N THR A 420 -10.03 -15.94 7.59
CA THR A 420 -9.90 -16.02 6.12
C THR A 420 -9.71 -14.69 5.40
N LEU A 421 -10.13 -13.58 6.01
CA LEU A 421 -10.25 -12.28 5.35
C LEU A 421 -9.22 -11.27 5.83
N ILE A 422 -8.06 -11.70 6.35
CA ILE A 422 -7.08 -10.71 6.82
C ILE A 422 -6.72 -9.70 5.73
N SER A 423 -6.56 -8.44 6.10
CA SER A 423 -6.22 -7.36 5.18
C SER A 423 -5.28 -6.37 5.84
N GLY A 424 -4.32 -5.89 5.06
CA GLY A 424 -3.31 -4.94 5.52
C GLY A 424 -2.20 -5.58 6.34
N LEU A 425 -1.00 -5.06 6.21
CA LEU A 425 0.14 -5.43 7.03
C LEU A 425 0.88 -4.18 7.49
N ALA A 426 1.31 -4.17 8.75
CA ALA A 426 2.21 -3.15 9.26
C ALA A 426 3.26 -3.78 10.18
N VAL A 427 4.53 -3.39 10.00
CA VAL A 427 5.65 -3.99 10.73
C VAL A 427 6.52 -2.88 11.34
N ASN A 428 6.83 -3.04 12.63
CA ASN A 428 7.91 -2.30 13.30
C ASN A 428 9.19 -3.12 13.30
#